data_AF-A0A9P7N0N7-F1
#
_entry.id   AF-A0A9P7N0N7-F1
#
_cell.length_a   1.000
_cell.length_b   1.000
_cell.length_c   1.000
_cell.angle_alpha   90.00
_cell.angle_beta   90.00
_cell.angle_gamma   90.00
#
_symmetry.space_group_name_H-M   'P 1'
#
loop_
_entity.id
_entity.type
_entity.pdbx_description
1 polymer ?
#
loop_
_entity_poly.entity_id
_entity_poly.type
_entity_poly.pdbx_seq_one_letter_code
_entity_poly.pdbx_strand_id
1 'polypeptide(L)'
;MSRNGVSTSLHSAPAPPDQDETCPVCKTTRYFNRDMEFLINPECYHRMCKTCVERIFKDGPNQCPYATCHKTLRLRGFKTAFFADLSVEREVDIRRRVAQVFNKVEEDFETLEDYNEYLYMVECLASDLVDGTADAKSKAEAQLVEWETRHKADIERNKRLARETDDARQRRMAQEQEAARQRRQQDQMEEAEEKASAARTREEILDSLQNADVGRAGEAIDKIMLKKRGQQKRTSARDAMSAATTGSSSLMIRGLRKKTRGVGDDDMPYDPFGGLQLAFERVDLSADALREYHSEWVDVTRSKNEYLAGGYSPEEYISRALYEAFAGIGISVADEKTERDVGTAAARDAAATATDNVF
;
A
#
# COMPACT_ATOMS: atom_id res chain seq x y z
N MET A 1 -15.61 -9.69 -62.46
CA MET A 1 -16.12 -10.63 -61.44
C MET A 1 -15.73 -10.09 -60.08
N SER A 2 -16.69 -9.50 -59.37
CA SER A 2 -16.55 -9.00 -58.01
C SER A 2 -16.21 -10.12 -57.03
N ARG A 3 -15.31 -9.87 -56.08
CA ARG A 3 -15.26 -10.60 -54.82
C ARG A 3 -15.03 -9.62 -53.66
N ASN A 4 -16.10 -9.45 -52.88
CA ASN A 4 -16.14 -8.99 -51.48
C ASN A 4 -15.07 -9.75 -50.67
N GLY A 5 -14.38 -9.22 -49.66
CA GLY A 5 -14.79 -8.30 -48.62
C GLY A 5 -15.06 -9.09 -47.33
N VAL A 6 -14.04 -9.26 -46.48
CA VAL A 6 -14.17 -9.49 -45.02
C VAL A 6 -12.86 -8.99 -44.37
N SER A 7 -12.89 -7.81 -43.77
CA SER A 7 -11.84 -7.30 -42.89
C SER A 7 -12.27 -7.61 -41.46
N THR A 8 -11.77 -8.71 -40.90
CA THR A 8 -11.89 -9.04 -39.49
C THR A 8 -11.04 -8.06 -38.69
N SER A 9 -11.70 -7.18 -37.94
CA SER A 9 -11.06 -6.31 -36.94
C SER A 9 -10.58 -7.16 -35.77
N LEU A 10 -9.33 -7.60 -35.82
CA LEU A 10 -8.63 -8.17 -34.68
C LEU A 10 -7.79 -7.06 -34.06
N HIS A 11 -8.24 -6.58 -32.90
CA HIS A 11 -7.43 -6.15 -31.77
C HIS A 11 -6.00 -5.69 -32.13
N SER A 12 -5.85 -4.40 -32.39
CA SER A 12 -4.54 -3.77 -32.43
C SER A 12 -3.84 -3.95 -31.09
N ALA A 13 -2.72 -4.67 -31.09
CA ALA A 13 -1.81 -4.76 -29.96
C ALA A 13 -1.40 -3.35 -29.48
N PRO A 14 -1.18 -3.14 -28.16
CA PRO A 14 -0.75 -1.84 -27.66
C PRO A 14 0.60 -1.47 -28.28
N ALA A 15 0.65 -0.30 -28.92
CA ALA A 15 1.86 0.26 -29.48
C ALA A 15 2.93 0.47 -28.38
N PRO A 16 4.23 0.32 -28.69
CA PRO A 16 5.29 0.55 -27.71
C PRO A 16 5.27 2.01 -27.22
N PRO A 17 5.56 2.25 -25.92
CA PRO A 17 5.32 3.53 -25.23
C PRO A 17 6.21 4.70 -25.69
N ASP A 18 7.14 4.48 -26.62
CA ASP A 18 8.20 5.44 -26.92
C ASP A 18 7.86 6.44 -28.03
N GLN A 19 6.78 6.24 -28.80
CA GLN A 19 6.45 7.13 -29.93
C GLN A 19 5.55 8.31 -29.55
N ASP A 20 4.93 8.28 -28.36
CA ASP A 20 3.98 9.30 -27.91
C ASP A 20 4.59 10.37 -26.97
N GLU A 21 5.93 10.41 -26.87
CA GLU A 21 6.67 11.36 -26.03
C GLU A 21 7.35 12.49 -26.82
N THR A 22 6.89 12.75 -28.05
CA THR A 22 7.42 13.83 -28.90
C THR A 22 6.47 15.01 -28.94
N CYS A 23 6.94 16.21 -28.63
CA CYS A 23 6.10 17.40 -28.79
C CYS A 23 5.92 17.75 -30.28
N PRO A 24 4.70 17.97 -30.79
CA PRO A 24 4.45 18.26 -32.21
C PRO A 24 5.07 19.59 -32.68
N VAL A 25 5.32 20.54 -31.76
CA VAL A 25 5.81 21.89 -32.09
C VAL A 25 7.33 21.95 -32.07
N CYS A 26 7.98 21.57 -30.97
CA CYS A 26 9.44 21.62 -30.85
C CYS A 26 10.14 20.32 -31.27
N LYS A 27 9.37 19.24 -31.52
CA LYS A 27 9.88 17.90 -31.85
C LYS A 27 10.89 17.35 -30.83
N THR A 28 10.98 17.95 -29.66
CA THR A 28 11.83 17.48 -28.57
C THR A 28 11.15 16.28 -27.91
N THR A 29 11.92 15.22 -27.68
CA THR A 29 11.48 14.03 -26.96
C THR A 29 11.83 14.14 -25.49
N ARG A 30 11.09 13.44 -24.63
CA ARG A 30 11.37 13.36 -23.18
C ARG A 30 12.77 12.82 -22.87
N TYR A 31 13.34 12.01 -23.77
CA TYR A 31 14.68 11.45 -23.63
C TYR A 31 15.77 12.52 -23.45
N PHE A 32 15.68 13.64 -24.18
CA PHE A 32 16.71 14.70 -24.10
C PHE A 32 16.58 15.59 -22.87
N ASN A 33 15.39 15.72 -22.28
CA ASN A 33 15.16 16.50 -21.07
C ASN A 33 14.13 15.78 -20.19
N ARG A 34 14.60 15.08 -19.16
CA ARG A 34 13.76 14.30 -18.24
C ARG A 34 12.75 15.15 -17.46
N ASP A 35 13.06 16.43 -17.25
CA ASP A 35 12.25 17.37 -16.48
C ASP A 35 11.18 18.08 -17.33
N MET A 36 11.04 17.73 -18.61
CA MET A 36 9.97 18.28 -19.45
C MET A 36 8.63 17.62 -19.11
N GLU A 37 7.70 18.44 -18.62
CA GLU A 37 6.31 18.05 -18.41
C GLU A 37 5.50 18.24 -19.70
N PHE A 38 4.74 17.21 -20.05
CA PHE A 38 3.72 17.28 -21.09
C PHE A 38 2.37 17.65 -20.47
N LEU A 39 1.72 18.63 -21.09
CA LEU A 39 0.39 19.08 -20.74
C LEU A 39 -0.61 18.63 -21.80
N ILE A 40 -1.83 18.36 -21.36
CA ILE A 40 -2.95 17.91 -22.16
C ILE A 40 -4.16 18.81 -21.86
N ASN A 41 -4.98 19.06 -22.87
CA ASN A 41 -6.26 19.75 -22.71
C ASN A 41 -7.41 18.74 -22.86
N PRO A 42 -8.41 18.74 -21.96
CA PRO A 42 -9.53 17.79 -21.97
C PRO A 42 -10.41 17.86 -23.24
N GLU A 43 -10.32 18.93 -24.02
CA GLU A 43 -11.11 19.03 -25.26
C GLU A 43 -10.48 18.29 -26.44
N CYS A 44 -9.15 18.17 -26.47
CA CYS A 44 -8.42 17.65 -27.64
C CYS A 44 -7.65 16.38 -27.35
N TYR A 45 -7.23 16.16 -26.10
CA TYR A 45 -6.32 15.08 -25.74
C TYR A 45 -5.10 15.01 -26.67
N HIS A 46 -4.39 16.12 -26.85
CA HIS A 46 -3.10 16.16 -27.54
C HIS A 46 -2.01 16.60 -26.57
N ARG A 47 -0.87 15.91 -26.60
CA ARG A 47 0.29 16.19 -25.74
C ARG A 47 1.12 17.35 -26.28
N MET A 48 1.43 18.30 -25.41
CA MET A 48 2.28 19.44 -25.75
C MET A 48 3.26 19.74 -24.62
N CYS A 49 4.47 20.17 -24.96
CA CYS A 49 5.47 20.54 -23.98
C CYS A 49 5.06 21.83 -23.23
N LYS A 50 5.35 21.94 -21.93
CA LYS A 50 5.02 23.15 -21.13
C LYS A 50 5.48 24.45 -21.78
N THR A 51 6.71 24.50 -22.30
CA THR A 51 7.26 25.70 -22.95
C THR A 51 6.54 26.06 -24.26
N CYS A 52 6.05 25.06 -24.99
CA CYS A 52 5.28 25.20 -26.22
C CYS A 52 3.88 25.74 -25.93
N VAL A 53 3.22 25.18 -24.91
CA VAL A 53 1.89 25.61 -24.44
C VAL A 53 1.96 27.06 -23.97
N GLU A 54 2.93 27.37 -23.12
CA GLU A 54 3.12 28.74 -22.64
C GLU A 54 3.40 29.72 -23.78
N ARG A 55 4.21 29.36 -24.78
CA ARG A 55 4.50 30.27 -25.91
C ARG A 55 3.28 30.51 -26.79
N ILE A 56 2.54 29.46 -27.16
CA ILE A 56 1.44 29.56 -28.12
C ILE A 56 0.20 30.19 -27.49
N PHE A 57 -0.10 29.90 -26.22
CA PHE A 57 -1.34 30.34 -25.57
C PHE A 57 -1.16 31.57 -24.66
N LYS A 58 0.02 32.21 -24.65
CA LYS A 58 0.26 33.49 -23.96
C LYS A 58 -0.51 34.65 -24.59
N ASP A 59 -0.55 34.69 -25.91
CA ASP A 59 -1.14 35.80 -26.68
C ASP A 59 -2.68 35.75 -26.73
N GLY A 60 -3.29 34.65 -26.27
CA GLY A 60 -4.74 34.48 -26.24
C GLY A 60 -5.20 33.06 -26.52
N PRO A 61 -6.52 32.83 -26.59
CA PRO A 61 -7.07 31.55 -27.00
C PRO A 61 -6.71 31.27 -28.47
N ASN A 62 -5.87 30.27 -28.69
CA ASN A 62 -5.41 29.86 -30.01
C ASN A 62 -5.92 28.45 -30.35
N GLN A 63 -5.82 28.04 -31.60
CA GLN A 63 -6.17 26.68 -32.00
C GLN A 63 -5.05 25.70 -31.63
N CYS A 64 -5.41 24.43 -31.39
CA CYS A 64 -4.44 23.37 -31.21
C CYS A 64 -3.52 23.30 -32.47
N PRO A 65 -2.18 23.27 -32.33
CA PRO A 65 -1.25 23.21 -33.45
C PRO A 65 -1.12 21.81 -34.07
N TYR A 66 -2.04 20.89 -33.74
CA TYR A 66 -2.06 19.53 -34.28
C TYR A 66 -2.80 19.51 -35.62
N ALA A 67 -2.23 18.88 -36.64
CA ALA A 67 -2.72 18.99 -38.02
C ALA A 67 -4.17 18.50 -38.22
N THR A 68 -4.67 17.59 -37.38
CA THR A 68 -6.04 17.07 -37.45
C THR A 68 -6.99 17.76 -36.47
N CYS A 69 -6.55 18.80 -35.76
CA CYS A 69 -7.32 19.41 -34.68
C CYS A 69 -7.42 20.93 -34.82
N HIS A 70 -8.64 21.44 -34.91
CA HIS A 70 -8.92 22.89 -35.03
C HIS A 70 -9.67 23.46 -33.83
N LYS A 71 -9.70 22.76 -32.70
CA LYS A 71 -10.39 23.25 -31.50
C LYS A 71 -9.61 24.41 -30.88
N THR A 72 -10.35 25.43 -30.44
CA THR A 72 -9.81 26.60 -29.75
C THR A 72 -9.57 26.29 -28.27
N LEU A 73 -8.33 26.41 -27.81
CA LEU A 73 -7.91 26.05 -26.46
C LEU A 73 -7.49 27.27 -25.64
N ARG A 74 -7.67 27.20 -24.32
CA ARG A 74 -7.26 28.24 -23.36
C ARG A 74 -6.12 27.73 -22.49
N LEU A 75 -5.19 28.63 -22.11
CA LEU A 75 -4.03 28.28 -21.29
C LEU A 75 -4.40 27.62 -19.94
N ARG A 76 -5.47 28.10 -19.28
CA ARG A 76 -5.96 27.54 -18.00
C ARG A 76 -6.56 26.14 -18.12
N GLY A 77 -6.87 25.68 -19.33
CA GLY A 77 -7.45 24.36 -19.58
C GLY A 77 -6.42 23.25 -19.71
N PHE A 78 -5.13 23.56 -19.66
CA PHE A 78 -4.07 22.55 -19.73
C PHE A 78 -3.79 21.95 -18.35
N LYS A 79 -3.73 20.62 -18.28
CA LYS A 79 -3.47 19.79 -17.10
C LYS A 79 -2.31 18.85 -17.39
N THR A 80 -1.56 18.44 -16.37
CA THR A 80 -0.55 17.38 -16.51
C THR A 80 -1.22 16.01 -16.70
N ALA A 81 -0.68 15.24 -17.64
CA ALA A 81 -1.05 13.84 -17.79
C ALA A 81 -0.64 13.05 -16.54
N PHE A 82 -1.52 12.23 -16.00
CA PHE A 82 -1.17 11.24 -14.97
C PHE A 82 -0.82 9.89 -15.61
N PHE A 83 -1.48 9.53 -16.72
CA PHE A 83 -1.30 8.26 -17.39
C PHE A 83 -0.55 8.42 -18.72
N ALA A 84 0.22 7.39 -19.07
CA ALA A 84 0.96 7.32 -20.33
C ALA A 84 0.05 6.98 -21.53
N ASP A 85 -1.20 6.59 -21.30
CA ASP A 85 -2.20 6.37 -22.36
C ASP A 85 -3.29 7.45 -22.29
N LEU A 86 -3.49 8.17 -23.39
CA LEU A 86 -4.49 9.23 -23.51
C LEU A 86 -5.93 8.70 -23.55
N SER A 87 -6.13 7.45 -23.97
CA SER A 87 -7.46 6.82 -23.99
C SER A 87 -7.99 6.64 -22.57
N VAL A 88 -7.14 6.10 -21.68
CA VAL A 88 -7.41 5.94 -20.25
C VAL A 88 -7.63 7.30 -19.57
N GLU A 89 -6.84 8.33 -19.91
CA GLU A 89 -7.08 9.67 -19.35
C GLU A 89 -8.43 10.25 -19.72
N ARG A 90 -8.83 10.08 -20.99
CA ARG A 90 -10.14 10.51 -21.46
C ARG A 90 -11.26 9.78 -20.72
N GLU A 91 -11.15 8.47 -20.58
CA GLU A 91 -12.09 7.65 -19.84
C GLU A 91 -12.21 8.09 -18.37
N VAL A 92 -11.07 8.29 -17.68
CA VAL A 92 -11.05 8.72 -16.28
C VAL A 92 -11.66 10.12 -16.09
N ASP A 93 -11.37 11.07 -16.99
CA ASP A 93 -11.96 12.41 -16.92
C ASP A 93 -13.47 12.38 -17.18
N ILE A 94 -13.95 11.56 -18.14
CA ILE A 94 -15.38 11.36 -18.41
C ILE A 94 -16.06 10.68 -17.22
N ARG A 95 -15.50 9.57 -16.69
CA ARG A 95 -16.04 8.89 -15.51
C ARG A 95 -16.11 9.82 -14.30
N ARG A 96 -15.10 10.67 -14.09
CA ARG A 96 -15.12 11.67 -13.01
C ARG A 96 -16.25 12.67 -13.18
N ARG A 97 -16.49 13.14 -14.41
CA ARG A 97 -17.61 14.04 -14.72
C ARG A 97 -18.95 13.35 -14.47
N VAL A 98 -19.12 12.11 -14.92
CA VAL A 98 -20.33 11.31 -14.72
C VAL A 98 -20.57 11.07 -13.22
N ALA A 99 -19.57 10.60 -12.47
CA ALA A 99 -19.67 10.37 -11.02
C ALA A 99 -19.94 11.66 -10.21
N GLN A 100 -19.51 12.82 -10.71
CA GLN A 100 -19.83 14.11 -10.09
C GLN A 100 -21.32 14.49 -10.24
N VAL A 101 -22.00 13.98 -11.27
CA VAL A 101 -23.43 14.17 -11.52
C VAL A 101 -24.25 13.03 -10.87
N PHE A 102 -23.73 11.81 -10.91
CA PHE A 102 -24.33 10.60 -10.35
C PHE A 102 -23.67 10.26 -9.01
N ASN A 103 -24.00 11.04 -7.97
CA ASN A 103 -23.41 10.93 -6.63
C ASN A 103 -24.39 10.36 -5.58
N LYS A 104 -25.18 9.35 -5.95
CA LYS A 104 -26.02 8.60 -5.02
C LYS A 104 -25.21 7.47 -4.38
N VAL A 105 -25.47 7.20 -3.11
CA VAL A 105 -24.80 6.16 -2.31
C VAL A 105 -25.78 4.99 -2.09
N GLU A 106 -25.28 3.80 -1.74
CA GLU A 106 -26.09 2.62 -1.40
C GLU A 106 -27.21 2.94 -0.39
N GLU A 107 -26.94 3.82 0.59
CA GLU A 107 -27.91 4.25 1.60
C GLU A 107 -29.11 5.04 1.04
N ASP A 108 -29.02 5.55 -0.20
CA ASP A 108 -30.12 6.25 -0.88
C ASP A 108 -31.13 5.28 -1.53
N PHE A 109 -30.86 3.97 -1.52
CA PHE A 109 -31.68 2.93 -2.16
C PHE A 109 -32.30 1.98 -1.14
N GLU A 110 -33.47 1.44 -1.46
CA GLU A 110 -34.18 0.49 -0.59
C GLU A 110 -33.60 -0.92 -0.67
N THR A 111 -33.13 -1.32 -1.86
CA THR A 111 -32.58 -2.64 -2.12
C THR A 111 -31.20 -2.55 -2.76
N LEU A 112 -30.38 -3.58 -2.54
CA LEU A 112 -29.08 -3.72 -3.18
C LEU A 112 -29.20 -3.92 -4.70
N GLU A 113 -30.29 -4.55 -5.16
CA GLU A 113 -30.56 -4.78 -6.59
C GLU A 113 -30.77 -3.45 -7.33
N ASP A 114 -31.55 -2.52 -6.75
CA ASP A 114 -31.78 -1.20 -7.33
C ASP A 114 -30.47 -0.38 -7.42
N TYR A 115 -29.60 -0.50 -6.41
CA TYR A 115 -28.29 0.14 -6.43
C TYR A 115 -27.39 -0.45 -7.53
N ASN A 116 -27.39 -1.77 -7.71
CA ASN A 116 -26.61 -2.42 -8.77
C ASN A 116 -27.12 -2.05 -10.17
N GLU A 117 -28.43 -1.98 -10.37
CA GLU A 117 -29.03 -1.52 -11.64
C GLU A 117 -28.68 -0.06 -11.92
N TYR A 118 -28.67 0.79 -10.88
CA TYR A 118 -28.21 2.17 -10.99
C TYR A 118 -26.73 2.26 -11.39
N LEU A 119 -25.85 1.48 -10.75
CA LEU A 119 -24.43 1.44 -11.10
C LEU A 119 -24.23 0.95 -12.55
N TYR A 120 -24.99 -0.06 -12.96
CA TYR A 120 -24.94 -0.56 -14.34
C TYR A 120 -25.35 0.52 -15.34
N MET A 121 -26.45 1.24 -15.09
CA MET A 121 -26.87 2.37 -15.91
C MET A 121 -25.77 3.45 -16.01
N VAL A 122 -25.10 3.78 -14.90
CA VAL A 122 -24.00 4.75 -14.88
C VAL A 122 -22.80 4.27 -15.72
N GLU A 123 -22.44 2.99 -15.64
CA GLU A 123 -21.36 2.42 -16.45
C GLU A 123 -21.71 2.31 -17.93
N CYS A 124 -22.97 2.00 -18.28
CA CYS A 124 -23.43 2.06 -19.67
C CYS A 124 -23.31 3.48 -20.23
N LEU A 125 -23.75 4.49 -19.49
CA LEU A 125 -23.62 5.90 -19.89
C LEU A 125 -22.15 6.31 -20.05
N ALA A 126 -21.28 5.90 -19.12
CA ALA A 126 -19.86 6.18 -19.20
C ALA A 126 -19.23 5.51 -20.44
N SER A 127 -19.58 4.26 -20.71
CA SER A 127 -19.08 3.49 -21.86
C SER A 127 -19.54 4.11 -23.19
N ASP A 128 -20.81 4.52 -23.28
CA ASP A 128 -21.36 5.21 -24.45
C ASP A 128 -20.65 6.55 -24.73
N LEU A 129 -20.23 7.27 -23.69
CA LEU A 129 -19.49 8.53 -23.82
C LEU A 129 -18.04 8.32 -24.28
N VAL A 130 -17.41 7.23 -23.88
CA VAL A 130 -16.01 6.92 -24.22
C VAL A 130 -15.93 6.31 -25.63
N ASP A 131 -16.59 5.18 -25.83
CA ASP A 131 -16.44 4.32 -27.02
C ASP A 131 -17.63 4.37 -27.98
N GLY A 132 -18.75 5.01 -27.58
CA GLY A 132 -19.96 5.04 -28.38
C GLY A 132 -19.83 5.76 -29.74
N THR A 133 -20.78 5.49 -30.62
CA THR A 133 -20.94 6.25 -31.87
C THR A 133 -21.31 7.71 -31.57
N ALA A 134 -21.15 8.63 -32.53
CA ALA A 134 -21.49 10.04 -32.34
C ALA A 134 -22.95 10.25 -31.86
N ASP A 135 -23.88 9.42 -32.34
CA ASP A 135 -25.28 9.44 -31.93
C ASP A 135 -25.48 8.94 -30.50
N ALA A 136 -24.76 7.88 -30.09
CA ALA A 136 -24.78 7.39 -28.71
C ALA A 136 -24.22 8.44 -27.74
N LYS A 137 -23.11 9.10 -28.10
CA LYS A 137 -22.52 10.19 -27.31
C LYS A 137 -23.50 11.34 -27.12
N SER A 138 -24.16 11.78 -28.19
CA SER A 138 -25.15 12.87 -28.09
C SER A 138 -26.35 12.50 -27.21
N LYS A 139 -26.82 11.25 -27.25
CA LYS A 139 -27.91 10.78 -26.38
C LYS A 139 -27.48 10.69 -24.92
N ALA A 140 -26.30 10.14 -24.64
CA ALA A 140 -25.75 10.04 -23.30
C ALA A 140 -25.49 11.44 -22.69
N GLU A 141 -25.00 12.40 -23.49
CA GLU A 141 -24.87 13.80 -23.07
C GLU A 141 -26.22 14.45 -22.75
N ALA A 142 -27.25 14.20 -23.57
CA ALA A 142 -28.59 14.69 -23.30
C ALA A 142 -29.17 14.11 -21.99
N GLN A 143 -28.99 12.81 -21.76
CA GLN A 143 -29.40 12.13 -20.53
C GLN A 143 -28.66 12.66 -19.30
N LEU A 144 -27.36 12.97 -19.42
CA LEU A 144 -26.58 13.62 -18.36
C LEU A 144 -27.15 14.99 -17.98
N VAL A 145 -27.47 15.83 -18.97
CA VAL A 145 -28.01 17.18 -18.73
C VAL A 145 -29.43 17.11 -18.15
N GLU A 146 -30.26 16.20 -18.65
CA GLU A 146 -31.60 15.96 -18.12
C GLU A 146 -31.53 15.50 -16.65
N TRP A 147 -30.62 14.58 -16.32
CA TRP A 147 -30.41 14.15 -14.95
C TRP A 147 -29.89 15.27 -14.05
N GLU A 148 -28.90 16.04 -14.51
CA GLU A 148 -28.34 17.17 -13.77
C GLU A 148 -29.39 18.22 -13.45
N THR A 149 -30.27 18.53 -14.41
CA THR A 149 -31.35 19.51 -14.19
C THR A 149 -32.41 19.01 -13.22
N ARG A 150 -32.78 17.72 -13.27
CA ARG A 150 -33.76 17.11 -12.35
C ARG A 150 -33.24 16.98 -10.93
N HIS A 151 -31.97 16.61 -10.76
CA HIS A 151 -31.39 16.26 -9.45
C HIS A 151 -30.40 17.29 -8.92
N LYS A 152 -30.38 18.51 -9.46
CA LYS A 152 -29.40 19.54 -9.11
C LYS A 152 -29.27 19.78 -7.59
N ALA A 153 -30.41 19.87 -6.89
CA ALA A 153 -30.43 20.15 -5.45
C ALA A 153 -29.88 18.97 -4.62
N ASP A 154 -30.23 17.74 -5.00
CA ASP A 154 -29.71 16.53 -4.34
C ASP A 154 -28.22 16.37 -4.58
N ILE A 155 -27.77 16.63 -5.82
CA ILE A 155 -26.35 16.59 -6.18
C ILE A 155 -25.55 17.58 -5.34
N GLU A 156 -26.04 18.81 -5.17
CA GLU A 156 -25.37 19.83 -4.35
C GLU A 156 -25.33 19.45 -2.87
N ARG A 157 -26.42 18.90 -2.32
CA ARG A 157 -26.46 18.38 -0.95
C ARG A 157 -25.43 17.27 -0.75
N ASN A 158 -25.42 16.27 -1.63
CA ASN A 158 -24.50 15.14 -1.55
C ASN A 158 -23.04 15.59 -1.73
N LYS A 159 -22.78 16.57 -2.60
CA LYS A 159 -21.44 17.18 -2.74
C LYS A 159 -20.98 17.89 -1.47
N ARG A 160 -21.89 18.57 -0.76
CA ARG A 160 -21.56 19.22 0.52
C ARG A 160 -21.22 18.17 1.59
N LEU A 161 -22.03 17.13 1.70
CA LEU A 161 -21.79 16.03 2.63
C LEU A 161 -20.45 15.32 2.36
N ALA A 162 -20.13 15.05 1.09
CA ALA A 162 -18.85 14.45 0.70
C ALA A 162 -17.65 15.33 1.10
N ARG A 163 -17.76 16.66 0.95
CA ARG A 163 -16.70 17.59 1.40
C ARG A 163 -16.54 17.58 2.92
N GLU A 164 -17.66 17.58 3.65
CA GLU A 164 -17.63 17.55 5.12
C GLU A 164 -16.99 16.25 5.66
N THR A 165 -17.28 15.10 5.05
CA THR A 165 -16.68 13.82 5.42
C THR A 165 -15.19 13.74 5.07
N ASP A 166 -14.79 14.25 3.91
CA ASP A 166 -13.38 14.32 3.51
C ASP A 166 -12.58 15.27 4.40
N ASP A 167 -13.12 16.45 4.72
CA ASP A 167 -12.51 17.41 5.66
C ASP A 167 -12.36 16.78 7.04
N ALA A 168 -13.36 16.03 7.53
CA ALA A 168 -13.27 15.32 8.78
C ALA A 168 -12.18 14.23 8.75
N ARG A 169 -12.03 13.50 7.63
CA ARG A 169 -10.98 12.50 7.44
C ARG A 169 -9.60 13.15 7.43
N GLN A 170 -9.42 14.26 6.72
CA GLN A 170 -8.16 15.01 6.68
C GLN A 170 -7.78 15.58 8.05
N ARG A 171 -8.74 16.14 8.80
CA ARG A 171 -8.51 16.63 10.17
C ARG A 171 -8.04 15.52 11.10
N ARG A 172 -8.60 14.31 11.01
CA ARG A 172 -8.16 13.16 11.81
C ARG A 172 -6.71 12.76 11.48
N MET A 173 -6.36 12.70 10.20
CA MET A 173 -4.99 12.40 9.76
C MET A 173 -3.99 13.48 10.21
N ALA A 174 -4.38 14.76 10.12
CA ALA A 174 -3.54 15.88 10.57
C ALA A 174 -3.29 15.84 12.09
N GLN A 175 -4.33 15.59 12.88
CA GLN A 175 -4.21 15.44 14.34
C GLN A 175 -3.30 14.28 14.73
N GLU A 176 -3.37 13.16 14.01
CA GLU A 176 -2.47 12.02 14.24
C GLU A 176 -1.01 12.35 13.91
N GLN A 177 -0.77 13.03 12.79
CA GLN A 177 0.58 13.48 12.41
C GLN A 177 1.14 14.53 13.38
N GLU A 178 0.31 15.45 13.87
CA GLU A 178 0.69 16.43 14.88
C GLU A 178 1.03 15.77 16.23
N ALA A 179 0.20 14.84 16.70
CA ALA A 179 0.49 14.09 17.91
C ALA A 179 1.80 13.28 17.77
N ALA A 180 2.06 12.68 16.60
CA ALA A 180 3.31 11.98 16.33
C ALA A 180 4.52 12.93 16.29
N ARG A 181 4.37 14.13 15.74
CA ARG A 181 5.41 15.18 15.75
C ARG A 181 5.70 15.65 17.18
N GLN A 182 4.66 15.89 17.98
CA GLN A 182 4.80 16.29 19.37
C GLN A 182 5.51 15.22 20.20
N ARG A 183 5.20 13.94 20.00
CA ARG A 183 5.91 12.83 20.67
C ARG A 183 7.40 12.82 20.32
N ARG A 184 7.75 12.90 19.04
CA ARG A 184 9.17 12.97 18.62
C ARG A 184 9.90 14.16 19.22
N GLN A 185 9.23 15.32 19.32
CA GLN A 185 9.82 16.51 19.94
C GLN A 185 9.97 16.32 21.45
N GLN A 186 8.99 15.72 22.13
CA GLN A 186 9.08 15.39 23.55
C GLN A 186 10.23 14.42 23.82
N ASP A 187 10.34 13.34 23.06
CA ASP A 187 11.44 12.35 23.18
C ASP A 187 12.82 13.03 22.99
N GLN A 188 12.95 13.95 22.02
CA GLN A 188 14.19 14.71 21.79
C GLN A 188 14.52 15.66 22.95
N MET A 189 13.51 16.33 23.52
CA MET A 189 13.69 17.21 24.67
C MET A 189 14.07 16.40 25.92
N GLU A 190 13.39 15.26 26.16
CA GLU A 190 13.70 14.34 27.26
C GLU A 190 15.12 13.78 27.13
N GLU A 191 15.54 13.33 25.93
CA GLU A 191 16.91 12.85 25.70
C GLU A 191 17.97 13.96 25.93
N ALA A 192 17.67 15.21 25.53
CA ALA A 192 18.55 16.34 25.77
C ALA A 192 18.65 16.69 27.27
N GLU A 193 17.53 16.65 28.00
CA GLU A 193 17.50 16.84 29.45
C GLU A 193 18.24 15.73 30.19
N GLU A 194 18.08 14.48 29.76
CA GLU A 194 18.82 13.33 30.30
C GLU A 194 20.33 13.51 30.07
N LYS A 195 20.76 13.87 28.86
CA LYS A 195 22.18 14.17 28.56
C LYS A 195 22.71 15.32 29.42
N ALA A 196 21.95 16.42 29.58
CA ALA A 196 22.34 17.55 30.40
C ALA A 196 22.39 17.19 31.90
N SER A 197 21.48 16.35 32.38
CA SER A 197 21.51 15.84 33.76
C SER A 197 22.70 14.90 33.99
N ALA A 198 23.02 14.04 33.01
CA ALA A 198 24.18 13.16 33.06
C ALA A 198 25.48 13.96 33.09
N ALA A 199 25.60 15.00 32.27
CA ALA A 199 26.73 15.93 32.28
C ALA A 199 26.90 16.63 33.64
N ARG A 200 25.83 17.21 34.20
CA ARG A 200 25.85 17.80 35.56
C ARG A 200 26.31 16.80 36.61
N THR A 201 25.80 15.56 36.56
CA THR A 201 26.23 14.52 37.52
C THR A 201 27.69 14.11 37.34
N ARG A 202 28.22 14.15 36.12
CA ARG A 202 29.63 13.88 35.85
C ARG A 202 30.52 14.99 36.41
N GLU A 203 30.12 16.24 36.24
CA GLU A 203 30.82 17.40 36.80
C GLU A 203 30.83 17.38 38.33
N GLU A 204 29.69 17.09 38.98
CA GLU A 204 29.61 16.94 40.44
C GLU A 204 30.55 15.83 40.96
N ILE A 205 30.66 14.70 40.24
CA ILE A 205 31.59 13.62 40.59
C ILE A 205 33.05 14.10 40.45
N LEU A 206 33.39 14.79 39.37
CA LEU A 206 34.75 15.30 39.12
C LEU A 206 35.17 16.34 40.17
N ASP A 207 34.29 17.29 40.48
CA ASP A 207 34.55 18.32 41.51
C ASP A 207 34.73 17.68 42.90
N SER A 208 33.89 16.69 43.23
CA SER A 208 34.06 15.95 44.49
C SER A 208 35.34 15.11 44.54
N LEU A 209 35.82 14.60 43.41
CA LEU A 209 37.10 13.88 43.32
C LEU A 209 38.29 14.84 43.48
N GLN A 210 38.20 16.04 42.90
CA GLN A 210 39.23 17.06 43.00
C GLN A 210 39.37 17.61 44.43
N ASN A 211 38.25 17.74 45.15
CA ASN A 211 38.21 18.30 46.50
C ASN A 211 38.35 17.24 47.62
N ALA A 212 38.38 15.94 47.30
CA ALA A 212 38.48 14.88 48.30
C ALA A 212 39.94 14.60 48.72
N ASP A 213 40.15 14.42 50.02
CA ASP A 213 41.45 13.99 50.57
C ASP A 213 41.89 12.63 50.02
N VAL A 214 43.21 12.45 49.86
CA VAL A 214 43.83 11.21 49.37
C VAL A 214 43.38 10.02 50.24
N GLY A 215 42.59 9.12 49.65
CA GLY A 215 42.05 7.92 50.32
C GLY A 215 40.56 7.96 50.69
N ARG A 216 39.88 9.12 50.64
CA ARG A 216 38.41 9.23 50.88
C ARG A 216 37.57 9.44 49.62
N ALA A 217 38.19 9.41 48.45
CA ALA A 217 37.53 9.59 47.16
C ALA A 217 36.36 8.62 46.92
N GLY A 218 36.47 7.36 47.37
CA GLY A 218 35.42 6.35 47.22
C GLY A 218 34.12 6.69 47.99
N GLU A 219 34.26 7.13 49.24
CA GLU A 219 33.10 7.48 50.10
C GLU A 219 32.33 8.69 49.57
N ALA A 220 33.04 9.65 48.96
CA ALA A 220 32.43 10.84 48.37
C ALA A 220 31.62 10.50 47.10
N ILE A 221 32.13 9.60 46.25
CA ILE A 221 31.41 9.08 45.07
C ILE A 221 30.17 8.30 45.48
N ASP A 222 30.28 7.42 46.48
CA ASP A 222 29.15 6.61 46.97
C ASP A 222 28.01 7.49 47.49
N LYS A 223 28.35 8.58 48.19
CA LYS A 223 27.36 9.56 48.69
C LYS A 223 26.61 10.27 47.55
N ILE A 224 27.29 10.62 46.46
CA ILE A 224 26.68 11.26 45.28
C ILE A 224 25.79 10.24 44.53
N MET A 225 26.26 9.00 44.37
CA MET A 225 25.49 7.90 43.77
C MET A 225 24.23 7.57 44.58
N LEU A 226 24.32 7.54 45.90
CA LEU A 226 23.19 7.35 46.83
C LEU A 226 22.17 8.49 46.70
N LYS A 227 22.64 9.75 46.60
CA LYS A 227 21.78 10.92 46.39
C LYS A 227 21.04 10.85 45.04
N LYS A 228 21.74 10.46 43.96
CA LYS A 228 21.16 10.29 42.62
C LYS A 228 20.14 9.15 42.58
N ARG A 229 20.45 7.99 43.17
CA ARG A 229 19.52 6.85 43.28
C ARG A 229 18.29 7.19 44.12
N GLY A 230 18.46 7.99 45.17
CA GLY A 230 17.37 8.52 45.98
C GLY A 230 16.48 9.51 45.22
N GLN A 231 17.06 10.39 44.40
CA GLN A 231 16.32 11.32 43.54
C GLN A 231 15.58 10.59 42.42
N GLN A 232 16.23 9.67 41.70
CA GLN A 232 15.59 8.83 40.67
C GLN A 232 14.41 8.05 41.23
N LYS A 233 14.56 7.39 42.39
CA LYS A 233 13.45 6.65 43.00
C LYS A 233 12.27 7.57 43.36
N ARG A 234 12.53 8.84 43.71
CA ARG A 234 11.49 9.85 44.00
C ARG A 234 10.85 10.42 42.73
N THR A 235 11.58 10.60 41.64
CA THR A 235 11.01 11.02 40.34
C THR A 235 10.20 9.88 39.74
N SER A 236 10.73 8.65 39.69
CA SER A 236 9.98 7.46 39.24
C SER A 236 8.74 7.20 40.09
N ALA A 237 8.79 7.41 41.42
CA ALA A 237 7.61 7.30 42.28
C ALA A 237 6.61 8.44 42.04
N ARG A 238 7.06 9.65 41.71
CA ARG A 238 6.19 10.78 41.34
C ARG A 238 5.54 10.57 39.97
N ASP A 239 6.27 10.05 38.99
CA ASP A 239 5.76 9.72 37.66
C ASP A 239 4.79 8.54 37.72
N ALA A 240 5.06 7.56 38.58
CA ALA A 240 4.12 6.47 38.90
C ALA A 240 2.87 6.98 39.63
N MET A 241 3.01 7.93 40.56
CA MET A 241 1.87 8.54 41.28
C MET A 241 1.04 9.45 40.38
N SER A 242 1.67 10.20 39.46
CA SER A 242 1.00 11.03 38.46
C SER A 242 0.32 10.19 37.37
N ALA A 243 0.80 8.97 37.12
CA ALA A 243 0.09 7.98 36.30
C ALA A 243 -1.08 7.33 37.07
N ALA A 244 -0.99 7.22 38.40
CA ALA A 244 -2.02 6.61 39.24
C ALA A 244 -3.22 7.53 39.54
N THR A 245 -3.06 8.86 39.44
CA THR A 245 -4.17 9.82 39.60
C THR A 245 -5.13 9.84 38.42
N THR A 246 -4.84 9.13 37.32
CA THR A 246 -5.73 8.93 36.18
C THR A 246 -6.17 7.45 36.09
N GLY A 247 -6.86 6.97 37.12
CA GLY A 247 -7.85 5.88 37.11
C GLY A 247 -7.57 4.58 36.31
N SER A 248 -7.33 3.52 37.09
CA SER A 248 -7.74 2.12 36.89
C SER A 248 -6.74 1.10 36.29
N SER A 249 -6.56 0.08 37.13
CA SER A 249 -6.01 -1.27 36.96
C SER A 249 -5.95 -1.87 35.55
N SER A 250 -4.72 -2.11 35.10
CA SER A 250 -4.21 -3.34 34.46
C SER A 250 -2.87 -2.99 33.83
N LEU A 251 -1.90 -3.90 33.88
CA LEU A 251 -0.56 -3.72 33.32
C LEU A 251 -0.66 -3.46 31.80
N MET A 252 -0.78 -2.20 31.39
CA MET A 252 -0.76 -1.78 30.00
C MET A 252 0.56 -1.09 29.71
N ILE A 253 1.34 -1.70 28.83
CA ILE A 253 2.49 -1.07 28.18
C ILE A 253 2.00 0.27 27.58
N ARG A 254 2.65 1.34 28.00
CA ARG A 254 2.25 2.73 27.71
C ARG A 254 2.36 2.98 26.20
N GLY A 255 1.22 3.11 25.51
CA GLY A 255 1.17 3.47 24.07
C GLY A 255 0.19 2.67 23.19
N LEU A 256 -0.42 1.59 23.67
CA LEU A 256 -1.34 0.79 22.87
C LEU A 256 -2.78 1.35 22.95
N ARG A 257 -3.28 1.97 21.87
CA ARG A 257 -4.71 2.29 21.78
C ARG A 257 -5.52 0.98 21.72
N LYS A 258 -6.55 0.85 22.58
CA LYS A 258 -7.63 -0.11 22.36
C LYS A 258 -8.25 0.17 21.00
N LYS A 259 -7.97 -0.69 20.01
CA LYS A 259 -8.75 -0.75 18.79
C LYS A 259 -10.17 -1.11 19.22
N THR A 260 -11.13 -0.24 18.98
CA THR A 260 -12.54 -0.64 18.89
C THR A 260 -12.60 -1.68 17.78
N ARG A 261 -12.51 -2.95 18.16
CA ARG A 261 -12.66 -4.07 17.24
C ARG A 261 -14.12 -4.06 16.79
N GLY A 262 -14.29 -4.13 15.47
CA GLY A 262 -15.60 -4.37 14.89
C GLY A 262 -16.16 -5.69 15.41
N VAL A 263 -17.48 -5.75 15.48
CA VAL A 263 -18.26 -6.95 15.78
C VAL A 263 -17.81 -8.07 14.85
N GLY A 264 -17.21 -9.12 15.40
CA GLY A 264 -16.76 -10.30 14.65
C GLY A 264 -15.83 -11.21 15.47
N ASP A 265 -16.43 -12.22 16.09
CA ASP A 265 -15.84 -13.51 16.52
C ASP A 265 -14.75 -13.52 17.63
N ASP A 266 -15.09 -13.05 18.83
CA ASP A 266 -14.22 -13.18 20.02
C ASP A 266 -14.50 -14.44 20.90
N ASP A 267 -15.33 -15.39 20.46
CA ASP A 267 -15.60 -16.65 21.20
C ASP A 267 -14.91 -17.89 20.59
N MET A 268 -13.83 -17.71 19.82
CA MET A 268 -13.00 -18.84 19.41
C MET A 268 -11.86 -19.04 20.42
N PRO A 269 -11.70 -20.23 21.03
CA PRO A 269 -10.59 -20.51 21.94
C PRO A 269 -9.26 -20.12 21.31
N TYR A 270 -8.41 -19.43 22.07
CA TYR A 270 -7.10 -18.97 21.60
C TYR A 270 -6.32 -20.13 20.99
N ASP A 271 -6.19 -20.09 19.66
CA ASP A 271 -5.40 -21.06 18.91
C ASP A 271 -3.93 -20.64 18.96
N PRO A 272 -3.05 -21.39 19.66
CA PRO A 272 -1.63 -21.08 19.75
C PRO A 272 -0.90 -21.12 18.40
N PHE A 273 -1.53 -21.67 17.36
CA PHE A 273 -1.01 -21.70 16.00
C PHE A 273 -1.70 -20.71 15.05
N GLY A 274 -2.61 -19.87 15.57
CA GLY A 274 -3.19 -18.75 14.82
C GLY A 274 -3.90 -19.14 13.52
N GLY A 275 -4.58 -20.29 13.49
CA GLY A 275 -5.27 -20.82 12.31
C GLY A 275 -4.40 -21.67 11.40
N LEU A 276 -3.14 -21.94 11.75
CA LEU A 276 -2.33 -22.94 11.06
C LEU A 276 -2.90 -24.33 11.35
N GLN A 277 -3.59 -24.89 10.36
CA GLN A 277 -3.96 -26.30 10.41
C GLN A 277 -2.69 -27.16 10.38
N LEU A 278 -2.33 -27.73 11.52
CA LEU A 278 -1.24 -28.70 11.65
C LEU A 278 -1.55 -30.05 10.98
N ALA A 279 -2.76 -30.19 10.42
CA ALA A 279 -3.06 -31.26 9.49
C ALA A 279 -2.26 -30.99 8.20
N PHE A 280 -1.18 -31.74 8.01
CA PHE A 280 -0.43 -31.71 6.75
C PHE A 280 -1.40 -32.06 5.61
N GLU A 281 -1.73 -31.06 4.80
CA GLU A 281 -2.44 -31.29 3.55
C GLU A 281 -1.50 -32.05 2.62
N ARG A 282 -2.03 -33.09 1.97
CA ARG A 282 -1.25 -33.83 0.98
C ARG A 282 -1.03 -32.89 -0.20
N VAL A 283 0.23 -32.69 -0.59
CA VAL A 283 0.57 -31.92 -1.79
C VAL A 283 -0.13 -32.57 -2.98
N ASP A 284 -0.96 -31.81 -3.68
CA ASP A 284 -1.54 -32.26 -4.94
C ASP A 284 -0.45 -32.27 -6.02
N LEU A 285 -0.24 -33.44 -6.62
CA LEU A 285 0.74 -33.66 -7.70
C LEU A 285 0.05 -33.68 -9.07
N SER A 286 -1.16 -33.13 -9.16
CA SER A 286 -1.83 -32.93 -10.44
C SER A 286 -1.00 -32.07 -11.39
N ALA A 287 -1.08 -32.37 -12.69
CA ALA A 287 -0.27 -31.68 -13.69
C ALA A 287 -0.54 -30.17 -13.75
N ASP A 288 -1.75 -29.74 -13.37
CA ASP A 288 -2.12 -28.32 -13.36
C ASP A 288 -1.48 -27.58 -12.18
N ALA A 289 -1.50 -28.16 -10.98
CA ALA A 289 -0.82 -27.58 -9.81
C ALA A 289 0.71 -27.52 -9.99
N LEU A 290 1.31 -28.54 -10.62
CA LEU A 290 2.75 -28.55 -10.91
C LEU A 290 3.17 -27.49 -11.95
N ARG A 291 2.26 -27.04 -12.82
CA ARG A 291 2.53 -25.95 -13.77
C ARG A 291 2.65 -24.60 -13.08
N GLU A 292 1.93 -24.39 -12.00
CA GLU A 292 1.99 -23.15 -11.19
C GLU A 292 3.32 -23.02 -10.45
N TYR A 293 4.05 -24.12 -10.23
CA TYR A 293 5.38 -24.06 -9.64
C TYR A 293 6.39 -23.41 -10.61
N HIS A 294 7.04 -22.35 -10.13
CA HIS A 294 8.02 -21.57 -10.88
C HIS A 294 9.41 -21.66 -10.25
N SER A 295 10.40 -21.94 -11.07
CA SER A 295 11.81 -21.83 -10.72
C SER A 295 12.61 -21.57 -11.99
N GLU A 296 13.71 -20.84 -11.87
CA GLU A 296 14.55 -20.45 -13.01
C GLU A 296 14.96 -21.66 -13.87
N TRP A 297 15.26 -22.79 -13.24
CA TRP A 297 15.63 -24.02 -13.94
C TRP A 297 14.45 -24.69 -14.66
N VAL A 298 13.30 -24.83 -13.99
CA VAL A 298 12.09 -25.45 -14.58
C VAL A 298 11.57 -24.61 -15.73
N ASP A 299 11.53 -23.29 -15.58
CA ASP A 299 11.03 -22.37 -16.61
C ASP A 299 11.92 -22.37 -17.87
N VAL A 300 13.24 -22.53 -17.71
CA VAL A 300 14.18 -22.74 -18.83
C VAL A 300 13.88 -24.05 -19.57
N THR A 301 13.57 -25.13 -18.85
CA THR A 301 13.23 -26.42 -19.49
C THR A 301 11.86 -26.41 -20.18
N ARG A 302 10.91 -25.58 -19.71
CA ARG A 302 9.60 -25.39 -20.36
C ARG A 302 9.69 -24.55 -21.63
N SER A 303 10.58 -23.56 -21.66
CA SER A 303 10.69 -22.60 -22.76
C SER A 303 11.58 -23.06 -23.91
N LYS A 304 12.60 -23.89 -23.65
CA LYS A 304 13.56 -24.33 -24.67
C LYS A 304 13.21 -25.68 -25.28
N ASN A 305 13.02 -25.70 -26.60
CA ASN A 305 12.70 -26.91 -27.38
C ASN A 305 13.80 -27.99 -27.40
N GLU A 306 15.03 -27.67 -26.99
CA GLU A 306 16.15 -28.61 -26.93
C GLU A 306 15.92 -29.72 -25.88
N TYR A 307 15.24 -29.40 -24.77
CA TYR A 307 14.98 -30.35 -23.69
C TYR A 307 13.77 -31.25 -23.96
N LEU A 308 12.85 -30.83 -24.85
CA LEU A 308 11.66 -31.60 -25.22
C LEU A 308 11.98 -32.83 -26.08
N ALA A 309 13.06 -32.79 -26.87
CA ALA A 309 13.40 -33.86 -27.81
C ALA A 309 13.81 -35.19 -27.15
N GLY A 310 14.19 -35.17 -25.87
CA GLY A 310 14.64 -36.34 -25.10
C GLY A 310 13.54 -37.05 -24.31
N GLY A 311 12.27 -36.64 -24.43
CA GLY A 311 11.18 -37.17 -23.59
C GLY A 311 11.21 -36.68 -22.14
N TYR A 312 11.98 -35.62 -21.85
CA TYR A 312 12.03 -35.00 -20.54
C TYR A 312 10.76 -34.18 -20.30
N SER A 313 10.00 -34.52 -19.25
CA SER A 313 8.87 -33.72 -18.75
C SER A 313 9.27 -32.99 -17.46
N PRO A 314 9.13 -31.66 -17.41
CA PRO A 314 9.37 -30.88 -16.18
C PRO A 314 8.46 -31.31 -15.03
N GLU A 315 7.22 -31.72 -15.32
CA GLU A 315 6.25 -32.18 -14.32
C GLU A 315 6.69 -33.51 -13.67
N GLU A 316 7.23 -34.44 -14.46
CA GLU A 316 7.76 -35.71 -13.97
C GLU A 316 9.02 -35.51 -13.11
N TYR A 317 9.88 -34.57 -13.49
CA TYR A 317 11.06 -34.20 -12.69
C TYR A 317 10.66 -33.66 -11.30
N ILE A 318 9.70 -32.72 -11.25
CA ILE A 318 9.26 -32.11 -9.99
C ILE A 318 8.60 -33.17 -9.09
N SER A 319 7.70 -33.97 -9.64
CA SER A 319 7.04 -35.03 -8.86
C SER A 319 8.06 -36.02 -8.29
N ARG A 320 9.05 -36.45 -9.09
CA ARG A 320 10.14 -37.32 -8.62
C ARG A 320 10.99 -36.68 -7.52
N ALA A 321 11.36 -35.41 -7.68
CA ALA A 321 12.16 -34.69 -6.68
C ALA A 321 11.42 -34.55 -5.34
N LEU A 322 10.11 -34.26 -5.40
CA LEU A 322 9.26 -34.23 -4.20
C LEU A 322 9.16 -35.61 -3.56
N TYR A 323 8.95 -36.66 -4.35
CA TYR A 323 8.94 -38.03 -3.82
C TYR A 323 10.27 -38.41 -3.17
N GLU A 324 11.40 -38.07 -3.76
CA GLU A 324 12.72 -38.37 -3.20
C GLU A 324 12.97 -37.63 -1.87
N ALA A 325 12.64 -36.34 -1.83
CA ALA A 325 12.79 -35.51 -0.63
C ALA A 325 11.92 -36.01 0.53
N PHE A 326 10.66 -36.40 0.27
CA PHE A 326 9.73 -36.83 1.31
C PHE A 326 9.81 -38.33 1.63
N ALA A 327 10.27 -39.17 0.69
CA ALA A 327 10.45 -40.60 0.95
C ALA A 327 11.69 -40.90 1.82
N GLY A 328 12.52 -39.88 2.12
CA GLY A 328 13.60 -39.98 3.11
C GLY A 328 14.72 -40.96 2.73
N ILE A 329 14.86 -41.31 1.45
CA ILE A 329 15.92 -42.19 0.96
C ILE A 329 17.24 -41.41 1.00
N GLY A 330 17.92 -41.45 2.14
CA GLY A 330 19.22 -40.77 2.36
C GLY A 330 19.31 -39.94 3.64
N ILE A 331 18.21 -39.76 4.39
CA ILE A 331 18.22 -39.02 5.67
C ILE A 331 18.06 -40.01 6.82
N SER A 332 19.18 -40.40 7.43
CA SER A 332 19.18 -41.15 8.69
C SER A 332 18.97 -40.18 9.85
N VAL A 333 17.75 -40.11 10.39
CA VAL A 333 17.43 -39.31 11.60
C VAL A 333 18.34 -39.67 12.79
N ALA A 334 18.94 -40.86 12.78
CA ALA A 334 19.94 -41.29 13.76
C ALA A 334 21.26 -40.49 13.67
N ASP A 335 21.69 -40.10 12.48
CA ASP A 335 22.96 -39.39 12.26
C ASP A 335 22.83 -37.91 12.67
N GLU A 336 21.67 -37.29 12.41
CA GLU A 336 21.35 -35.90 12.85
C GLU A 336 21.26 -35.74 14.39
N LYS A 337 20.98 -36.82 15.13
CA LYS A 337 20.81 -36.76 16.60
C LYS A 337 22.13 -36.73 17.37
N THR A 338 23.27 -36.99 16.73
CA THR A 338 24.55 -37.08 17.43
C THR A 338 25.10 -35.73 17.92
N GLU A 339 24.63 -34.61 17.38
CA GLU A 339 25.14 -33.26 17.72
C GLU A 339 24.30 -32.49 18.75
N ARG A 340 23.19 -33.06 19.26
CA ARG A 340 22.43 -32.42 20.35
C ARG A 340 22.89 -32.94 21.70
N ASP A 341 23.90 -32.29 22.26
CA ASP A 341 24.22 -32.40 23.67
C ASP A 341 22.98 -31.96 24.47
N VAL A 342 22.36 -32.92 25.17
CA VAL A 342 21.04 -32.76 25.77
C VAL A 342 21.17 -31.81 26.95
N GLY A 343 20.75 -30.56 26.74
CA GLY A 343 20.60 -29.56 27.78
C GLY A 343 19.61 -30.05 28.84
N THR A 344 20.15 -30.42 30.00
CA THR A 344 19.50 -30.67 31.30
C THR A 344 18.93 -32.08 31.56
N ALA A 345 19.32 -32.64 32.70
CA ALA A 345 18.88 -33.94 33.23
C ALA A 345 17.36 -34.04 33.41
N ALA A 346 16.66 -32.91 33.61
CA ALA A 346 15.21 -32.85 33.74
C ALA A 346 14.47 -33.27 32.45
N ALA A 347 15.06 -33.04 31.27
CA ALA A 347 14.48 -33.47 30.00
C ALA A 347 14.61 -35.00 29.78
N ARG A 348 15.64 -35.62 30.38
CA ARG A 348 15.81 -37.09 30.36
C ARG A 348 14.76 -37.80 31.20
N ASP A 349 14.47 -37.29 32.40
CA ASP A 349 13.48 -37.89 33.30
C ASP A 349 12.03 -37.73 32.79
N ALA A 350 11.73 -36.60 32.13
CA ALA A 350 10.43 -36.38 31.48
C ALA A 350 10.21 -37.29 30.26
N ALA A 351 11.27 -37.65 29.52
CA ALA A 351 11.17 -38.57 28.39
C ALA A 351 11.00 -40.03 28.84
N ALA A 352 11.63 -40.44 29.95
CA ALA A 352 11.53 -41.81 30.48
C ALA A 352 10.14 -42.12 31.07
N THR A 353 9.49 -41.12 31.67
CA THR A 353 8.15 -41.28 32.28
C THR A 353 7.02 -41.32 31.24
N ALA A 354 7.25 -40.80 30.03
CA ALA A 354 6.26 -40.83 28.95
C ALA A 354 6.16 -42.20 28.25
N THR A 355 7.20 -43.06 28.34
CA THR A 355 7.21 -44.38 27.68
C THR A 355 6.60 -45.50 28.52
N ASP A 356 6.37 -45.30 29.82
CA ASP A 356 5.83 -46.32 30.72
C ASP A 356 4.28 -46.34 30.78
N ASN A 357 3.58 -45.42 30.10
CA ASN A 357 2.12 -45.32 30.10
C ASN A 357 1.47 -45.74 28.77
N VAL A 358 2.16 -46.56 27.97
CA VAL A 358 1.56 -47.24 26.82
C VAL A 358 1.94 -48.71 26.86
N PHE A 359 1.30 -49.44 27.79
CA PHE A 359 0.90 -50.84 27.61
C PHE A 359 -0.35 -51.14 28.45
#